data_AF-A0A834DZ09-F1
#
_entry.id   AF-A0A834DZ09-F1
#
_cell.length_a   1.000
_cell.length_b   1.000
_cell.length_c   1.000
_cell.angle_alpha   90.00
_cell.angle_beta   90.00
_cell.angle_gamma   90.00
#
_symmetry.space_group_name_H-M   'P 1'
#
loop_
_entity.id
_entity.type
_entity.pdbx_description
1 polymer ?
#
loop_
_entity_poly.entity_id
_entity_poly.type
_entity_poly.pdbx_seq_one_letter_code
_entity_poly.pdbx_strand_id
1 'polypeptide(L)'
;MQWLCHPVGHRFFVDGDWAVSSTPRESLYSSTGNPVDPLAQVTQLFREHLLERALNCVAQPSSSPASADGDREFSDALGYLQLLNSCADAAGAPACTFSVSSSMATATGTDLVAKWWASLIAVVTHWLRRDEEAAERLYPLVEHLPRVLQESKRPLPRAALHSFKAAQALLGHGKAESGPACLAACEKASGYLQDSLATTPVGISIDKAMQLLLCDLLLVARTSLWLRQQPSVPGQASQAPGSGAPPSALELRGFQRDLSGLRRLAQSFQPAMQRVFLHEATARLMAGASPTRTQQLLDRSLRKRASSCGKGGGMELEPCPTRREQAEALLLASCYLPPCFLSVPGQRVGMLAEAERMLEKLGDHRLLYDCQQMLLRLGGGTTVTSS
;
A
#
# COMPACT_ATOMS: atom_id res chain seq x y z
N MET A 1 -1.32 -3.83 31.11
CA MET A 1 0.12 -3.69 31.45
C MET A 1 1.08 -4.66 30.75
N GLN A 2 0.59 -5.70 30.05
CA GLN A 2 1.46 -6.71 29.42
C GLN A 2 2.43 -6.15 28.36
N TRP A 3 2.10 -5.02 27.73
CA TRP A 3 2.94 -4.42 26.69
C TRP A 3 4.30 -3.91 27.20
N LEU A 4 4.39 -3.47 28.46
CA LEU A 4 5.67 -3.03 29.06
C LEU A 4 6.65 -4.20 29.23
N CYS A 5 6.13 -5.41 29.41
CA CYS A 5 6.95 -6.63 29.50
C CYS A 5 7.39 -7.12 28.11
N HIS A 6 6.83 -6.59 27.02
CA HIS A 6 7.25 -6.91 25.67
C HIS A 6 8.51 -6.11 25.31
N PRO A 7 9.54 -6.68 24.65
CA PRO A 7 10.79 -5.98 24.36
C PRO A 7 10.62 -4.65 23.61
N VAL A 8 9.68 -4.60 22.66
CA VAL A 8 9.34 -3.37 21.91
C VAL A 8 8.72 -2.32 22.82
N GLY A 9 7.84 -2.73 23.74
CA GLY A 9 7.19 -1.83 24.68
C GLY A 9 8.15 -1.30 25.73
N HIS A 10 8.99 -2.18 26.28
CA HIS A 10 10.06 -1.79 27.20
C HIS A 10 10.98 -0.73 26.59
N ARG A 11 11.49 -0.96 25.37
CA ARG A 11 12.34 0.02 24.67
C ARG A 11 11.62 1.33 24.40
N PHE A 12 10.36 1.28 23.95
CA PHE A 12 9.57 2.50 23.76
C PHE A 12 9.41 3.29 25.08
N PHE A 13 9.19 2.59 26.19
CA PHE A 13 9.01 3.24 27.49
C PHE A 13 10.30 3.85 28.03
N VAL A 14 11.43 3.15 27.92
CA VAL A 14 12.73 3.58 28.49
C VAL A 14 13.48 4.55 27.59
N ASP A 15 13.52 4.28 26.28
CA ASP A 15 14.34 5.01 25.31
C ASP A 15 13.53 6.08 24.55
N GLY A 16 12.20 6.09 24.70
CA GLY A 16 11.31 6.95 23.94
C GLY A 16 11.25 8.38 24.47
N ASP A 17 11.22 9.35 23.56
CA ASP A 17 10.98 10.76 23.86
C ASP A 17 9.47 11.04 23.75
N TRP A 18 8.74 10.76 24.82
CA TRP A 18 7.30 11.01 24.91
C TRP A 18 6.99 11.93 26.10
N ALA A 19 5.95 12.74 25.96
CA ALA A 19 5.48 13.66 26.98
C ALA A 19 4.00 13.44 27.29
N VAL A 20 3.66 13.57 28.57
CA VAL A 20 2.29 13.52 29.08
C VAL A 20 1.76 14.95 29.17
N SER A 21 0.56 15.20 28.64
CA SER A 21 -0.06 16.51 28.64
C SER A 21 -1.19 16.58 29.68
N SER A 22 -1.42 17.76 30.24
CA SER A 22 -2.59 18.03 31.08
C SER A 22 -3.89 18.10 30.26
N THR A 23 -3.78 18.47 28.98
CA THR A 23 -4.91 18.44 28.04
C THR A 23 -4.95 17.10 27.31
N PRO A 24 -6.13 16.42 27.26
CA PRO A 24 -6.27 15.18 26.51
C PRO A 24 -5.93 15.40 25.04
N ARG A 25 -5.05 14.55 24.48
CA ARG A 25 -4.70 14.59 23.06
C ARG A 25 -5.80 13.92 22.23
N GLU A 26 -6.50 14.71 21.43
CA GLU A 26 -7.39 14.18 20.41
C GLU A 26 -6.57 13.51 19.29
N SER A 27 -6.87 12.25 19.01
CA SER A 27 -6.20 11.47 17.97
C SER A 27 -7.20 10.76 17.06
N LEU A 28 -6.85 10.64 15.79
CA LEU A 28 -7.59 9.81 14.85
C LEU A 28 -7.28 8.33 14.98
N TYR A 29 -6.15 7.97 15.60
CA TYR A 29 -5.57 6.64 15.51
C TYR A 29 -5.81 5.78 16.73
N SER A 30 -6.16 6.40 17.85
CA SER A 30 -6.44 5.70 19.09
C SER A 30 -7.28 6.56 20.04
N SER A 31 -8.05 5.90 20.89
CA SER A 31 -8.81 6.52 21.97
C SER A 31 -7.95 6.58 23.23
N THR A 32 -7.85 7.73 23.88
CA THR A 32 -7.33 7.83 25.25
C THR A 32 -8.34 7.19 26.20
N GLY A 33 -7.89 6.33 27.12
CA GLY A 33 -8.72 5.81 28.20
C GLY A 33 -9.05 6.90 29.22
N ASN A 34 -8.53 6.78 30.44
CA ASN A 34 -8.60 7.87 31.41
C ASN A 34 -7.55 8.95 31.04
N PRO A 35 -7.94 10.17 30.61
CA PRO A 35 -6.96 11.19 30.21
C PRO A 35 -6.15 11.74 31.39
N VAL A 36 -6.62 11.56 32.63
CA VAL A 36 -5.91 12.01 33.84
C VAL A 36 -4.85 11.00 34.26
N ASP A 37 -4.87 9.77 33.73
CA ASP A 37 -3.87 8.75 34.00
C ASP A 37 -2.68 8.88 33.02
N PRO A 38 -1.47 9.24 33.50
CA PRO A 38 -0.28 9.35 32.66
C PRO A 38 0.02 8.06 31.90
N LEU A 39 -0.23 6.90 32.50
CA LEU A 39 0.03 5.60 31.90
C LEU A 39 -0.95 5.29 30.76
N ALA A 40 -2.20 5.74 30.85
CA ALA A 40 -3.17 5.65 29.77
C ALA A 40 -2.76 6.54 28.59
N GLN A 41 -2.20 7.73 28.84
CA GLN A 41 -1.64 8.59 27.79
C GLN A 41 -0.41 7.92 27.13
N VAL A 42 0.53 7.38 27.90
CA VAL A 42 1.71 6.68 27.35
C VAL A 42 1.29 5.43 26.56
N THR A 43 0.27 4.70 27.03
CA THR A 43 -0.28 3.54 26.29
C THR A 43 -0.96 3.97 24.98
N GLN A 44 -1.57 5.16 24.93
CA GLN A 44 -2.05 5.75 23.68
C GLN A 44 -0.90 6.05 22.71
N LEU A 45 0.16 6.70 23.18
CA LEU A 45 1.35 6.99 22.36
C LEU A 45 2.02 5.70 21.86
N PHE A 46 2.09 4.67 22.69
CA PHE A 46 2.64 3.38 22.29
C PHE A 46 1.83 2.72 21.16
N ARG A 47 0.49 2.75 21.24
CA ARG A 47 -0.38 2.22 20.18
C ARG A 47 -0.17 2.96 18.86
N GLU A 48 -0.06 4.29 18.91
CA GLU A 48 0.25 5.10 17.73
C GLU A 48 1.64 4.83 17.18
N HIS A 49 2.64 4.64 18.05
CA HIS A 49 3.98 4.26 17.65
C HIS A 49 4.00 2.91 16.91
N LEU A 50 3.28 1.90 17.41
CA LEU A 50 3.17 0.60 16.73
C LEU A 50 2.50 0.74 15.35
N LEU A 51 1.45 1.56 15.26
CA LEU A 51 0.78 1.84 13.99
C LEU A 51 1.73 2.51 12.99
N GLU A 52 2.48 3.51 13.44
CA GLU A 52 3.49 4.20 12.64
C GLU A 52 4.58 3.25 12.14
N ARG A 53 5.08 2.38 13.02
CA ARG A 53 6.10 1.38 12.69
C ARG A 53 5.57 0.40 11.64
N ALA A 54 4.33 -0.07 11.80
CA ALA A 54 3.68 -0.93 10.81
C ALA A 54 3.55 -0.23 9.44
N LEU A 55 3.08 1.01 9.40
CA LEU A 55 2.96 1.78 8.15
C LEU A 55 4.31 2.00 7.47
N ASN A 56 5.35 2.32 8.23
CA ASN A 56 6.70 2.51 7.70
C ASN A 56 7.27 1.20 7.13
N CYS A 57 7.02 0.05 7.78
CA CYS A 57 7.38 -1.27 7.25
C CYS A 57 6.64 -1.60 5.94
N VAL A 58 5.39 -1.16 5.78
CA VAL A 58 4.64 -1.33 4.53
C VAL A 58 5.13 -0.40 3.43
N ALA A 59 5.44 0.85 3.77
CA ALA A 59 5.94 1.84 2.82
C ALA A 59 7.34 1.47 2.28
N GLN A 60 8.19 0.91 3.15
CA GLN A 60 9.57 0.52 2.85
C GLN A 60 9.84 -0.90 3.38
N PRO A 61 9.38 -1.96 2.68
CA PRO A 61 9.67 -3.31 3.11
C PRO A 61 11.18 -3.56 3.05
N SER A 62 11.70 -4.20 4.10
CA SER A 62 13.12 -4.49 4.22
C SER A 62 13.61 -5.35 3.06
N SER A 63 14.48 -4.81 2.22
CA SER A 63 15.15 -5.55 1.14
C SER A 63 16.39 -6.28 1.68
N SER A 64 16.23 -7.16 2.66
CA SER A 64 17.36 -7.97 3.12
C SER A 64 17.79 -8.93 2.01
N PRO A 65 19.08 -8.95 1.60
CA PRO A 65 19.57 -9.91 0.61
C PRO A 65 19.48 -11.37 1.11
N ALA A 66 19.31 -11.58 2.41
CA ALA A 66 19.15 -12.89 3.03
C ALA A 66 17.71 -13.42 3.00
N SER A 67 16.70 -12.57 2.78
CA SER A 67 15.32 -13.03 2.56
C SER A 67 15.13 -13.33 1.07
N ALA A 68 15.72 -14.43 0.61
CA ALA A 68 15.41 -14.99 -0.71
C ALA A 68 13.91 -15.36 -0.82
N ASP A 69 13.27 -15.58 0.32
CA ASP A 69 11.90 -15.98 0.51
C ASP A 69 10.95 -14.76 0.57
N GLY A 70 10.04 -14.64 -0.39
CA GLY A 70 9.03 -13.57 -0.44
C GLY A 70 8.07 -13.58 0.75
N ASP A 71 7.96 -14.73 1.43
CA ASP A 71 7.07 -14.96 2.57
C ASP A 71 7.31 -14.03 3.76
N ARG A 72 8.53 -13.51 3.92
CA ARG A 72 8.90 -12.63 5.03
C ARG A 72 8.72 -11.14 4.73
N GLU A 73 8.44 -10.77 3.48
CA GLU A 73 8.13 -9.39 3.13
C GLU A 73 6.88 -8.98 3.95
N PHE A 74 6.98 -7.90 4.73
CA PHE A 74 5.95 -7.41 5.65
C PHE A 74 5.70 -8.18 6.97
N SER A 75 6.52 -9.17 7.34
CA SER A 75 6.37 -9.87 8.63
C SER A 75 6.47 -8.92 9.84
N ASP A 76 7.38 -7.95 9.78
CA ASP A 76 7.53 -6.94 10.84
C ASP A 76 6.26 -6.09 11.00
N ALA A 77 5.64 -5.70 9.88
CA ALA A 77 4.40 -4.91 9.90
C ALA A 77 3.28 -5.70 10.61
N LEU A 78 3.08 -6.96 10.24
CA LEU A 78 2.09 -7.82 10.90
C LEU A 78 2.41 -8.04 12.38
N GLY A 79 3.67 -8.18 12.76
CA GLY A 79 4.09 -8.29 14.16
C GLY A 79 3.73 -7.05 14.99
N TYR A 80 3.97 -5.84 14.47
CA TYR A 80 3.56 -4.61 15.13
C TYR A 80 2.04 -4.48 15.24
N LEU A 81 1.28 -4.88 14.21
CA LEU A 81 -0.18 -4.85 14.21
C LEU A 81 -0.80 -5.85 15.19
N GLN A 82 -0.21 -7.05 15.33
CA GLN A 82 -0.61 -8.03 16.34
C GLN A 82 -0.40 -7.49 17.76
N LEU A 83 0.76 -6.90 18.02
CA LEU A 83 1.05 -6.26 19.31
C LEU A 83 0.07 -5.10 19.56
N LEU A 84 -0.21 -4.28 18.56
CA LEU A 84 -1.18 -3.18 18.65
C LEU A 84 -2.57 -3.68 19.03
N ASN A 85 -3.06 -4.74 18.37
CA ASN A 85 -4.35 -5.34 18.69
C ASN A 85 -4.40 -5.86 20.13
N SER A 86 -3.37 -6.59 20.59
CA SER A 86 -3.28 -7.06 21.98
C SER A 86 -3.30 -5.91 22.98
N CYS A 87 -2.66 -4.79 22.63
CA CYS A 87 -2.58 -3.60 23.46
C CYS A 87 -3.92 -2.83 23.49
N ALA A 88 -4.66 -2.83 22.38
CA ALA A 88 -5.99 -2.23 22.27
C ALA A 88 -7.07 -3.03 23.01
N ASP A 89 -6.91 -4.35 23.12
CA ASP A 89 -7.74 -5.23 23.95
C ASP A 89 -7.53 -4.99 25.44
N ALA A 90 -6.28 -4.79 25.85
CA ALA A 90 -5.90 -4.56 27.24
C ALA A 90 -6.28 -3.17 27.79
N ALA A 91 -6.74 -2.24 26.94
CA ALA A 91 -7.10 -0.87 27.33
C ALA A 91 -8.30 -0.78 28.30
N GLY A 92 -8.96 -1.92 28.58
CA GLY A 92 -10.25 -1.98 29.27
C GLY A 92 -10.29 -2.75 30.58
N ALA A 93 -9.17 -3.30 31.02
CA ALA A 93 -9.13 -4.01 32.29
C ALA A 93 -8.59 -3.11 33.40
N PRO A 94 -9.42 -2.61 34.34
CA PRO A 94 -8.88 -2.26 35.64
C PRO A 94 -8.49 -3.59 36.32
N ALA A 95 -7.20 -3.76 36.58
CA ALA A 95 -6.75 -4.73 37.57
C ALA A 95 -7.10 -4.20 38.97
N CYS A 96 -8.39 -4.18 39.30
CA CYS A 96 -8.89 -3.98 40.66
C CYS A 96 -10.00 -5.00 40.92
N THR A 97 -9.61 -6.19 41.34
CA THR A 97 -10.45 -6.99 42.24
C THR A 97 -10.82 -6.15 43.46
N PHE A 98 -12.08 -6.26 43.88
CA PHE A 98 -12.76 -5.57 44.98
C PHE A 98 -13.44 -4.24 44.64
N SER A 99 -14.64 -4.33 44.05
CA SER A 99 -15.81 -3.62 44.58
C SER A 99 -17.11 -4.17 43.97
N VAL A 100 -18.00 -4.60 44.86
CA VAL A 100 -19.37 -5.01 44.56
C VAL A 100 -20.22 -3.74 44.49
N SER A 101 -20.78 -3.39 43.32
CA SER A 101 -22.10 -2.73 43.19
C SER A 101 -22.46 -2.45 41.73
N SER A 102 -23.50 -3.17 41.26
CA SER A 102 -24.57 -2.76 40.36
C SER A 102 -24.43 -1.44 39.57
N SER A 103 -24.23 -1.55 38.25
CA SER A 103 -24.98 -0.79 37.21
C SER A 103 -24.67 -1.34 35.81
N MET A 104 -25.72 -1.73 35.09
CA MET A 104 -25.69 -2.25 33.72
C MET A 104 -25.32 -1.16 32.71
N ALA A 105 -24.01 -0.99 32.48
CA ALA A 105 -23.43 -0.48 31.24
C ALA A 105 -22.02 -1.04 31.13
N THR A 106 -21.89 -2.24 30.57
CA THR A 106 -20.59 -2.81 30.19
C THR A 106 -19.98 -1.92 29.10
N ALA A 107 -19.26 -0.88 29.50
CA ALA A 107 -18.32 -0.19 28.64
C ALA A 107 -17.21 -1.20 28.31
N THR A 108 -17.33 -1.85 27.15
CA THR A 108 -16.27 -2.67 26.57
C THR A 108 -15.04 -1.78 26.41
N GLY A 109 -14.09 -1.89 27.34
CA GLY A 109 -12.89 -1.03 27.37
C GLY A 109 -11.86 -1.33 26.28
N THR A 110 -12.32 -1.72 25.09
CA THR A 110 -11.48 -1.98 23.93
C THR A 110 -11.33 -0.70 23.11
N ASP A 111 -10.12 -0.36 22.68
CA ASP A 111 -9.96 0.76 21.75
C ASP A 111 -10.32 0.36 20.32
N LEU A 112 -11.59 0.58 19.98
CA LEU A 112 -12.15 0.30 18.66
C LEU A 112 -11.50 1.14 17.54
N VAL A 113 -10.97 2.32 17.86
CA VAL A 113 -10.32 3.20 16.87
C VAL A 113 -8.98 2.58 16.45
N ALA A 114 -8.13 2.23 17.41
CA ALA A 114 -6.85 1.58 17.15
C ALA A 114 -7.03 0.24 16.42
N LYS A 115 -8.01 -0.57 16.84
CA LYS A 115 -8.33 -1.84 16.19
C LYS A 115 -8.77 -1.67 14.74
N TRP A 116 -9.58 -0.66 14.43
CA TRP A 116 -10.04 -0.43 13.08
C TRP A 116 -8.87 -0.09 12.14
N TRP A 117 -7.98 0.83 12.56
CA TRP A 117 -6.77 1.14 11.80
C TRP A 117 -5.82 -0.05 11.68
N ALA A 118 -5.63 -0.80 12.76
CA ALA A 118 -4.79 -2.01 12.73
C ALA A 118 -5.33 -3.05 11.75
N SER A 119 -6.65 -3.27 11.75
CA SER A 119 -7.33 -4.20 10.85
C SER A 119 -7.24 -3.76 9.40
N LEU A 120 -7.41 -2.46 9.11
CA LEU A 120 -7.26 -1.91 7.77
C LEU A 120 -5.84 -2.14 7.22
N ILE A 121 -4.81 -1.81 7.99
CA ILE A 121 -3.43 -1.98 7.54
C ILE A 121 -3.08 -3.46 7.41
N ALA A 122 -3.59 -4.32 8.30
CA ALA A 122 -3.43 -5.76 8.20
C ALA A 122 -4.05 -6.30 6.91
N VAL A 123 -5.27 -5.90 6.56
CA VAL A 123 -5.91 -6.24 5.28
C VAL A 123 -5.03 -5.86 4.10
N VAL A 124 -4.56 -4.61 4.06
CA VAL A 124 -3.70 -4.15 2.96
C VAL A 124 -2.39 -4.95 2.92
N THR A 125 -1.83 -5.27 4.08
CA THR A 125 -0.61 -6.09 4.19
C THR A 125 -0.84 -7.52 3.68
N HIS A 126 -1.99 -8.13 3.96
CA HIS A 126 -2.35 -9.45 3.44
C HIS A 126 -2.57 -9.44 1.92
N TRP A 127 -3.22 -8.40 1.37
CA TRP A 127 -3.28 -8.20 -0.09
C TRP A 127 -1.88 -8.08 -0.71
N LEU A 128 -0.97 -7.38 -0.04
CA LEU A 128 0.43 -7.27 -0.45
C LEU A 128 1.19 -8.60 -0.31
N ARG A 129 0.75 -9.55 0.51
CA ARG A 129 1.33 -10.90 0.61
C ARG A 129 0.62 -11.94 -0.26
N ARG A 130 -0.41 -11.53 -1.04
CA ARG A 130 -1.28 -12.44 -1.81
C ARG A 130 -2.00 -13.48 -0.93
N ASP A 131 -2.19 -13.16 0.35
CA ASP A 131 -2.95 -13.98 1.31
C ASP A 131 -4.41 -13.47 1.36
N GLU A 132 -5.20 -13.84 0.35
CA GLU A 132 -6.58 -13.39 0.21
C GLU A 132 -7.45 -13.86 1.38
N GLU A 133 -7.26 -15.10 1.84
CA GLU A 133 -8.05 -15.66 2.93
C GLU A 133 -7.87 -14.88 4.24
N ALA A 134 -6.64 -14.53 4.61
CA ALA A 134 -6.40 -13.75 5.82
C ALA A 134 -6.94 -12.31 5.70
N ALA A 135 -6.87 -11.71 4.50
CA ALA A 135 -7.49 -10.42 4.26
C ALA A 135 -9.02 -10.48 4.42
N GLU A 136 -9.68 -11.47 3.82
CA GLU A 136 -11.14 -11.65 3.87
C GLU A 136 -11.68 -11.81 5.29
N ARG A 137 -10.96 -12.54 6.15
CA ARG A 137 -11.31 -12.70 7.57
C ARG A 137 -11.40 -11.37 8.32
N LEU A 138 -10.68 -10.35 7.88
CA LEU A 138 -10.62 -9.03 8.52
C LEU A 138 -11.60 -8.02 7.91
N TYR A 139 -12.23 -8.29 6.77
CA TYR A 139 -13.16 -7.36 6.11
C TYR A 139 -14.29 -6.86 7.02
N PRO A 140 -14.97 -7.70 7.82
CA PRO A 140 -16.05 -7.22 8.70
C PRO A 140 -15.61 -6.15 9.71
N LEU A 141 -14.33 -6.18 10.12
CA LEU A 141 -13.75 -5.23 11.06
C LEU A 141 -13.46 -3.87 10.40
N VAL A 142 -13.27 -3.84 9.09
CA VAL A 142 -12.90 -2.62 8.35
C VAL A 142 -14.11 -1.95 7.70
N GLU A 143 -15.11 -2.74 7.27
CA GLU A 143 -16.31 -2.25 6.57
C GLU A 143 -17.12 -1.21 7.36
N HIS A 144 -17.05 -1.28 8.69
CA HIS A 144 -17.79 -0.41 9.61
C HIS A 144 -16.84 0.55 10.32
N LEU A 145 -16.91 1.83 9.96
CA LEU A 145 -16.11 2.88 10.60
C LEU A 145 -16.59 3.10 12.05
N PRO A 146 -15.71 3.16 13.07
CA PRO A 146 -16.10 3.49 14.44
C PRO A 146 -16.83 4.83 14.55
N ARG A 147 -17.82 4.95 15.46
CA ARG A 147 -18.65 6.17 15.62
C ARG A 147 -17.81 7.44 15.82
N VAL A 148 -16.78 7.37 16.66
CA VAL A 148 -15.84 8.49 16.91
C VAL A 148 -15.19 9.00 15.61
N LEU A 149 -14.86 8.09 14.69
CA LEU A 149 -14.29 8.44 13.39
C LEU A 149 -15.37 8.90 12.38
N GLN A 150 -16.61 8.41 12.49
CA GLN A 150 -17.73 8.88 11.68
C GLN A 150 -18.10 10.34 12.00
N GLU A 151 -18.06 10.71 13.29
CA GLU A 151 -18.36 12.05 13.79
C GLU A 151 -17.21 13.04 13.56
N SER A 152 -15.99 12.53 13.34
CA SER A 152 -14.83 13.35 13.05
C SER A 152 -15.01 14.17 11.77
N LYS A 153 -14.60 15.44 11.84
CA LYS A 153 -14.52 16.34 10.68
C LYS A 153 -13.32 16.03 9.79
N ARG A 154 -12.32 15.30 10.29
CA ARG A 154 -11.11 14.99 9.51
C ARG A 154 -11.46 13.99 8.40
N PRO A 155 -11.05 14.23 7.14
CA PRO A 155 -11.49 13.42 6.01
C PRO A 155 -10.74 12.07 5.88
N LEU A 156 -9.58 11.92 6.51
CA LEU A 156 -8.71 10.75 6.36
C LEU A 156 -9.37 9.39 6.65
N PRO A 157 -10.17 9.20 7.72
CA PRO A 157 -10.85 7.92 7.96
C PRO A 157 -11.84 7.55 6.84
N ARG A 158 -12.51 8.54 6.24
CA ARG A 158 -13.42 8.32 5.10
C ARG A 158 -12.64 7.98 3.83
N ALA A 159 -11.50 8.63 3.60
CA ALA A 159 -10.59 8.28 2.50
C ALA A 159 -10.12 6.82 2.62
N ALA A 160 -9.72 6.41 3.83
CA ALA A 160 -9.28 5.05 4.13
C ALA A 160 -10.38 4.00 3.87
N LEU A 161 -11.59 4.21 4.40
CA LEU A 161 -12.72 3.31 4.19
C LEU A 161 -13.07 3.15 2.71
N HIS A 162 -13.13 4.25 1.95
CA HIS A 162 -13.45 4.19 0.53
C HIS A 162 -12.33 3.58 -0.31
N SER A 163 -11.07 3.76 0.07
CA SER A 163 -9.93 3.10 -0.58
C SER A 163 -9.97 1.58 -0.37
N PHE A 164 -10.30 1.15 0.86
CA PHE A 164 -10.55 -0.26 1.15
C PHE A 164 -11.69 -0.81 0.28
N LYS A 165 -12.84 -0.13 0.21
CA LYS A 165 -13.98 -0.56 -0.62
C LYS A 165 -13.62 -0.63 -2.10
N ALA A 166 -12.80 0.29 -2.60
CA ALA A 166 -12.32 0.25 -3.97
C ALA A 166 -11.45 -0.99 -4.23
N ALA A 167 -10.46 -1.23 -3.38
CA ALA A 167 -9.58 -2.40 -3.50
C ALA A 167 -10.32 -3.72 -3.30
N GLN A 168 -11.23 -3.81 -2.33
CA GLN A 168 -12.09 -4.98 -2.11
C GLN A 168 -12.97 -5.26 -3.34
N ALA A 169 -13.61 -4.24 -3.93
CA ALA A 169 -14.40 -4.39 -5.15
C ALA A 169 -13.54 -4.85 -6.34
N LEU A 170 -12.29 -4.38 -6.44
CA LEU A 170 -11.36 -4.80 -7.48
C LEU A 170 -10.95 -6.27 -7.34
N LEU A 171 -10.71 -6.72 -6.11
CA LEU A 171 -10.23 -8.08 -5.81
C LEU A 171 -11.36 -9.12 -5.78
N GLY A 172 -12.61 -8.72 -5.52
CA GLY A 172 -13.76 -9.61 -5.52
C GLY A 172 -13.91 -10.39 -6.83
N HIS A 173 -13.79 -11.71 -6.74
CA HIS A 173 -13.79 -12.63 -7.88
C HIS A 173 -15.08 -12.54 -8.71
N GLY A 174 -14.93 -12.36 -10.04
CA GLY A 174 -15.88 -12.85 -11.04
C GLY A 174 -17.08 -11.98 -11.43
N LYS A 175 -17.34 -10.82 -10.83
CA LYS A 175 -18.45 -9.95 -11.29
C LYS A 175 -17.92 -8.91 -12.28
N ALA A 176 -18.27 -9.05 -13.56
CA ALA A 176 -18.00 -8.06 -14.61
C ALA A 176 -18.49 -6.64 -14.23
N GLU A 177 -19.44 -6.54 -13.29
CA GLU A 177 -19.98 -5.28 -12.75
C GLU A 177 -19.18 -4.65 -11.59
N SER A 178 -18.06 -5.26 -11.18
CA SER A 178 -17.23 -4.73 -10.08
C SER A 178 -16.43 -3.48 -10.46
N GLY A 179 -16.17 -3.26 -11.76
CA GLY A 179 -15.40 -2.13 -12.27
C GLY A 179 -16.01 -0.75 -11.93
N PRO A 180 -17.28 -0.49 -12.31
CA PRO A 180 -17.96 0.77 -11.97
C PRO A 180 -18.03 1.05 -10.46
N ALA A 181 -18.27 0.02 -9.65
CA ALA A 181 -18.30 0.14 -8.19
C ALA A 181 -16.92 0.51 -7.62
N CYS A 182 -15.86 -0.14 -8.12
CA CYS A 182 -14.47 0.18 -7.77
C CYS A 182 -14.12 1.62 -8.14
N LEU A 183 -14.46 2.08 -9.35
CA LEU A 183 -14.23 3.45 -9.80
C LEU A 183 -14.98 4.46 -8.93
N ALA A 184 -16.27 4.23 -8.65
CA ALA A 184 -17.06 5.12 -7.80
C ALA A 184 -16.48 5.23 -6.39
N ALA A 185 -15.98 4.12 -5.84
CA ALA A 185 -15.28 4.12 -4.56
C ALA A 185 -13.93 4.86 -4.64
N CYS A 186 -13.15 4.70 -5.72
CA CYS A 186 -11.93 5.45 -5.97
C CYS A 186 -12.19 6.96 -6.01
N GLU A 187 -13.25 7.41 -6.68
CA GLU A 187 -13.59 8.84 -6.77
C GLU A 187 -13.92 9.44 -5.40
N LYS A 188 -14.69 8.73 -4.57
CA LYS A 188 -14.99 9.15 -3.19
C LYS A 188 -13.74 9.19 -2.32
N ALA A 189 -12.93 8.13 -2.37
CA ALA A 189 -11.69 8.03 -1.61
C ALA A 189 -10.73 9.17 -1.96
N SER A 190 -10.53 9.40 -3.26
CA SER A 190 -9.65 10.42 -3.80
C SER A 190 -10.09 11.83 -3.40
N GLY A 191 -11.40 12.13 -3.41
CA GLY A 191 -11.93 13.40 -2.90
C GLY A 191 -11.53 13.66 -1.44
N TYR A 192 -11.84 12.71 -0.54
CA TYR A 192 -11.46 12.84 0.88
C TYR A 192 -9.94 12.87 1.09
N LEU A 193 -9.17 12.14 0.29
CA LEU A 193 -7.71 12.12 0.38
C LEU A 193 -7.11 13.48 0.01
N GLN A 194 -7.62 14.15 -1.03
CA GLN A 194 -7.19 15.50 -1.40
C GLN A 194 -7.44 16.51 -0.27
N ASP A 195 -8.61 16.45 0.36
CA ASP A 195 -8.94 17.30 1.50
C ASP A 195 -7.99 17.02 2.69
N SER A 196 -7.65 15.75 2.92
CA SER A 196 -6.68 15.38 3.94
C SER A 196 -5.29 15.93 3.63
N LEU A 197 -4.81 15.77 2.40
CA LEU A 197 -3.51 16.25 1.93
C LEU A 197 -3.40 17.77 1.96
N ALA A 198 -4.51 18.50 1.82
CA ALA A 198 -4.55 19.95 1.92
C ALA A 198 -4.47 20.46 3.37
N THR A 199 -4.92 19.65 4.33
CA THR A 199 -5.06 20.02 5.75
C THR A 199 -4.04 19.35 6.66
N THR A 200 -3.07 18.62 6.11
CA THR A 200 -2.10 17.85 6.90
C THR A 200 -1.13 18.78 7.63
N PRO A 201 -1.09 18.76 8.97
CA PRO A 201 -0.16 19.58 9.73
C PRO A 201 1.29 19.16 9.49
N VAL A 202 2.21 20.11 9.62
CA VAL A 202 3.64 19.81 9.63
C VAL A 202 3.95 18.99 10.88
N GLY A 203 4.46 17.76 10.71
CA GLY A 203 5.00 16.94 11.81
C GLY A 203 4.22 15.67 12.17
N ILE A 204 3.00 15.45 11.65
CA ILE A 204 2.28 14.19 11.92
C ILE A 204 2.74 13.10 10.92
N SER A 205 3.68 12.28 11.36
CA SER A 205 4.28 11.21 10.55
C SER A 205 3.26 10.13 10.16
N ILE A 206 2.34 9.76 11.07
CA ILE A 206 1.29 8.75 10.81
C ILE A 206 0.35 9.19 9.69
N ASP A 207 -0.06 10.47 9.68
CA ASP A 207 -0.93 11.02 8.62
C ASP A 207 -0.27 10.86 7.25
N LYS A 208 1.01 11.24 7.13
CA LYS A 208 1.76 11.12 5.87
C LYS A 208 1.94 9.67 5.44
N ALA A 209 2.25 8.77 6.36
CA ALA A 209 2.42 7.35 6.06
C ALA A 209 1.11 6.68 5.64
N MET A 210 0.00 7.03 6.31
CA MET A 210 -1.34 6.59 5.92
C MET A 210 -1.74 7.16 4.56
N GLN A 211 -1.53 8.46 4.32
CA GLN A 211 -1.84 9.09 3.04
C GLN A 211 -1.02 8.49 1.89
N LEU A 212 0.25 8.15 2.11
CA LEU A 212 1.05 7.41 1.15
C LEU A 212 0.41 6.06 0.82
N LEU A 213 0.06 5.27 1.84
CA LEU A 213 -0.59 3.97 1.66
C LEU A 213 -1.87 4.10 0.83
N LEU A 214 -2.71 5.09 1.12
CA LEU A 214 -3.98 5.32 0.41
C LEU A 214 -3.75 5.82 -1.02
N CYS A 215 -2.80 6.74 -1.25
CA CYS A 215 -2.42 7.18 -2.60
C CYS A 215 -1.95 5.99 -3.44
N ASP A 216 -1.05 5.16 -2.89
CA ASP A 216 -0.51 4.00 -3.59
C ASP A 216 -1.61 2.98 -3.91
N LEU A 217 -2.48 2.67 -2.94
CA LEU A 217 -3.60 1.75 -3.13
C LEU A 217 -4.57 2.22 -4.23
N LEU A 218 -4.91 3.51 -4.26
CA LEU A 218 -5.78 4.08 -5.30
C LEU A 218 -5.13 4.04 -6.68
N LEU A 219 -3.85 4.37 -6.78
CA LEU A 219 -3.12 4.32 -8.04
C LEU A 219 -3.01 2.89 -8.55
N VAL A 220 -2.66 1.92 -7.70
CA VAL A 220 -2.65 0.48 -8.04
C VAL A 220 -4.04 0.01 -8.48
N ALA A 221 -5.11 0.43 -7.80
CA ALA A 221 -6.46 0.04 -8.17
C ALA A 221 -6.87 0.56 -9.54
N ARG A 222 -6.58 1.84 -9.84
CA ARG A 222 -6.84 2.44 -11.15
C ARG A 222 -5.99 1.84 -12.26
N THR A 223 -4.71 1.55 -11.99
CA THR A 223 -3.83 0.82 -12.93
C THR A 223 -4.45 -0.54 -13.27
N SER A 224 -4.89 -1.29 -12.25
CA SER A 224 -5.49 -2.60 -12.44
C SER A 224 -6.78 -2.55 -13.25
N LEU A 225 -7.64 -1.55 -13.02
CA LEU A 225 -8.85 -1.34 -13.82
C LEU A 225 -8.52 -1.00 -15.27
N TRP A 226 -7.57 -0.09 -15.49
CA TRP A 226 -7.12 0.27 -16.83
C TRP A 226 -6.57 -0.95 -17.58
N LEU A 227 -5.71 -1.75 -16.93
CA LEU A 227 -5.16 -2.97 -17.52
C LEU A 227 -6.25 -4.01 -17.85
N ARG A 228 -7.29 -4.16 -17.02
CA ARG A 228 -8.42 -5.07 -17.28
C ARG A 228 -9.30 -4.63 -18.47
N GLN A 229 -9.35 -3.34 -18.76
CA GLN A 229 -10.13 -2.79 -19.86
C GLN A 229 -9.39 -2.83 -21.20
N GLN A 230 -8.06 -2.99 -21.17
CA GLN A 230 -7.28 -3.18 -22.39
C GLN A 230 -7.75 -4.49 -23.04
N PRO A 231 -8.08 -4.49 -24.35
CA PRO A 231 -8.47 -5.71 -25.03
C PRO A 231 -7.35 -6.74 -24.89
N SER A 232 -7.67 -7.87 -24.26
CA SER A 232 -6.84 -9.07 -24.27
C SER A 232 -6.80 -9.60 -25.70
N VAL A 233 -5.96 -9.00 -26.56
CA VAL A 233 -5.91 -9.20 -28.01
C VAL A 233 -6.15 -10.67 -28.39
N PRO A 234 -7.34 -11.02 -28.93
CA PRO A 234 -7.54 -12.26 -29.65
C PRO A 234 -7.27 -11.96 -31.13
N GLY A 235 -6.15 -12.48 -31.64
CA GLY A 235 -5.91 -12.68 -33.06
C GLY A 235 -6.08 -11.47 -33.98
N GLN A 236 -5.12 -10.53 -33.97
CA GLN A 236 -4.75 -9.81 -35.19
C GLN A 236 -3.23 -9.57 -35.20
N ALA A 237 -2.52 -10.37 -35.98
CA ALA A 237 -1.28 -9.91 -36.58
C ALA A 237 -1.61 -8.67 -37.42
N SER A 238 -0.84 -7.59 -37.26
CA SER A 238 -0.88 -6.33 -38.05
C SER A 238 -1.48 -5.06 -37.40
N GLN A 239 -1.51 -4.93 -36.07
CA GLN A 239 -1.63 -3.58 -35.47
C GLN A 239 -0.39 -3.25 -34.65
N ALA A 240 0.16 -2.06 -34.92
CA ALA A 240 1.29 -1.48 -34.21
C ALA A 240 1.06 -1.52 -32.68
N PRO A 241 2.12 -1.71 -31.87
CA PRO A 241 2.00 -1.72 -30.42
C PRO A 241 1.59 -0.31 -29.96
N GLY A 242 0.30 -0.14 -29.65
CA GLY A 242 -0.30 1.15 -29.31
C GLY A 242 -1.82 1.25 -29.47
N SER A 243 -2.49 0.31 -30.16
CA SER A 243 -3.94 0.36 -30.42
C SER A 243 -4.78 -0.31 -29.31
N GLY A 244 -4.59 0.10 -28.07
CA GLY A 244 -5.56 -0.16 -27.00
C GLY A 244 -6.66 0.91 -27.04
N ALA A 245 -7.90 0.58 -26.64
CA ALA A 245 -8.89 1.62 -26.39
C ALA A 245 -8.29 2.59 -25.36
N PRO A 246 -8.24 3.91 -25.65
CA PRO A 246 -7.73 4.87 -24.69
C PRO A 246 -8.58 4.80 -23.42
N PRO A 247 -7.98 4.95 -22.21
CA PRO A 247 -8.78 5.03 -20.99
C PRO A 247 -9.82 6.13 -21.15
N SER A 248 -10.97 5.98 -20.50
CA SER A 248 -11.95 7.06 -20.51
C SER A 248 -11.29 8.33 -19.95
N ALA A 249 -11.59 9.49 -20.53
CA ALA A 249 -10.99 10.77 -20.09
C ALA A 249 -11.20 11.03 -18.58
N LEU A 250 -12.25 10.42 -17.99
CA LEU A 250 -12.56 10.47 -16.57
C LEU A 250 -11.59 9.62 -15.73
N GLU A 251 -11.23 8.41 -16.17
CA GLU A 251 -10.28 7.55 -15.46
C GLU A 251 -8.88 8.14 -15.41
N LEU A 252 -8.40 8.68 -16.54
CA LEU A 252 -7.11 9.36 -16.59
C LEU A 252 -7.09 10.59 -15.69
N ARG A 253 -8.17 11.37 -15.66
CA ARG A 253 -8.31 12.54 -14.76
C ARG A 253 -8.21 12.12 -13.30
N GLY A 254 -8.93 11.06 -12.91
CA GLY A 254 -8.87 10.54 -11.55
C GLY A 254 -7.47 10.04 -11.18
N PHE A 255 -6.81 9.32 -12.09
CA PHE A 255 -5.42 8.87 -11.92
C PHE A 255 -4.45 10.05 -11.71
N GLN A 256 -4.55 11.08 -12.56
CA GLN A 256 -3.70 12.27 -12.46
C GLN A 256 -3.93 13.06 -11.17
N ARG A 257 -5.16 13.09 -10.65
CA ARG A 257 -5.47 13.70 -9.35
C ARG A 257 -4.75 12.97 -8.22
N ASP A 258 -4.84 11.64 -8.18
CA ASP A 258 -4.17 10.82 -7.17
C ASP A 258 -2.65 10.92 -7.26
N LEU A 259 -2.09 10.89 -8.48
CA LEU A 259 -0.65 11.07 -8.72
C LEU A 259 -0.16 12.45 -8.28
N SER A 260 -0.98 13.50 -8.46
CA SER A 260 -0.65 14.85 -7.97
C SER A 260 -0.60 14.90 -6.44
N GLY A 261 -1.49 14.16 -5.76
CA GLY A 261 -1.45 13.98 -4.31
C GLY A 261 -0.16 13.27 -3.86
N LEU A 262 0.21 12.18 -4.53
CA LEU A 262 1.45 11.46 -4.26
C LEU A 262 2.70 12.33 -4.46
N ARG A 263 2.76 13.13 -5.54
CA ARG A 263 3.85 14.08 -5.77
C ARG A 263 3.95 15.13 -4.67
N ARG A 264 2.82 15.63 -4.16
CA ARG A 264 2.80 16.56 -3.02
C ARG A 264 3.37 15.91 -1.76
N LEU A 265 2.97 14.67 -1.46
CA LEU A 265 3.54 13.91 -0.34
C LEU A 265 5.05 13.75 -0.46
N ALA A 266 5.54 13.39 -1.65
CA ALA A 266 6.96 13.16 -1.92
C ALA A 266 7.86 14.39 -1.67
N GLN A 267 7.30 15.60 -1.62
CA GLN A 267 8.06 16.80 -1.26
C GLN A 267 8.46 16.85 0.22
N SER A 268 7.75 16.14 1.10
CA SER A 268 7.95 16.21 2.56
C SER A 268 7.98 14.85 3.25
N PHE A 269 7.94 13.77 2.48
CA PHE A 269 7.96 12.39 2.94
C PHE A 269 8.70 11.52 1.92
N GLN A 270 10.00 11.30 2.16
CA GLN A 270 10.90 10.58 1.23
C GLN A 270 10.36 9.24 0.71
N PRO A 271 9.69 8.38 1.53
CA PRO A 271 9.21 7.09 1.03
C PRO A 271 8.22 7.20 -0.14
N ALA A 272 7.53 8.33 -0.28
CA ALA A 272 6.59 8.55 -1.37
C ALA A 272 7.26 8.74 -2.74
N MET A 273 8.51 9.23 -2.79
CA MET A 273 9.19 9.56 -4.05
C MET A 273 9.36 8.35 -4.97
N GLN A 274 9.49 7.16 -4.40
CA GLN A 274 9.73 5.93 -5.16
C GLN A 274 8.51 5.49 -5.94
N ARG A 275 7.36 5.59 -5.29
CA ARG A 275 6.04 5.31 -5.87
C ARG A 275 5.76 6.25 -7.05
N VAL A 276 6.28 7.49 -7.01
CA VAL A 276 6.04 8.48 -8.09
C VAL A 276 6.56 7.99 -9.43
N PHE A 277 7.73 7.36 -9.51
CA PHE A 277 8.32 6.98 -10.80
C PHE A 277 7.46 5.96 -11.55
N LEU A 278 7.03 4.90 -10.88
CA LEU A 278 6.21 3.84 -11.48
C LEU A 278 4.82 4.36 -11.86
N HIS A 279 4.18 5.12 -10.96
CA HIS A 279 2.85 5.67 -11.22
C HIS A 279 2.87 6.77 -12.27
N GLU A 280 3.93 7.58 -12.35
CA GLU A 280 4.10 8.55 -13.44
C GLU A 280 4.32 7.87 -14.79
N ALA A 281 5.12 6.79 -14.84
CA ALA A 281 5.25 6.00 -16.05
C ALA A 281 3.88 5.44 -16.48
N THR A 282 3.09 4.93 -15.54
CA THR A 282 1.74 4.43 -15.79
C THR A 282 0.81 5.52 -16.33
N ALA A 283 0.78 6.71 -15.71
CA ALA A 283 -0.01 7.85 -16.21
C ALA A 283 0.35 8.23 -17.65
N ARG A 284 1.64 8.18 -18.00
CA ARG A 284 2.11 8.47 -19.35
C ARG A 284 1.66 7.41 -20.35
N LEU A 285 1.70 6.14 -19.96
CA LEU A 285 1.17 5.03 -20.78
C LEU A 285 -0.33 5.17 -20.98
N MET A 286 -1.09 5.43 -19.91
CA MET A 286 -2.53 5.71 -19.99
C MET A 286 -2.86 6.87 -20.92
N ALA A 287 -2.04 7.93 -20.91
CA ALA A 287 -2.25 9.11 -21.76
C ALA A 287 -1.75 8.94 -23.21
N GLY A 288 -1.15 7.80 -23.57
CA GLY A 288 -0.51 7.63 -24.88
C GLY A 288 0.64 8.61 -25.13
N ALA A 289 1.32 9.05 -24.06
CA ALA A 289 2.40 10.03 -24.14
C ALA A 289 3.68 9.43 -24.76
N SER A 290 4.61 10.29 -25.18
CA SER A 290 5.84 9.84 -25.84
C SER A 290 6.64 8.80 -25.02
N PRO A 291 7.14 7.73 -25.66
CA PRO A 291 7.74 6.57 -24.98
C PRO A 291 9.10 6.88 -24.32
N THR A 292 9.88 7.85 -24.80
CA THR A 292 11.23 8.14 -24.28
C THR A 292 11.25 8.45 -22.80
N ARG A 293 10.39 9.36 -22.33
CA ARG A 293 10.33 9.73 -20.91
C ARG A 293 9.71 8.60 -20.08
N THR A 294 8.79 7.83 -20.65
CA THR A 294 8.21 6.66 -19.98
C THR A 294 9.27 5.60 -19.72
N GLN A 295 10.12 5.30 -20.70
CA GLN A 295 11.26 4.40 -20.52
C GLN A 295 12.19 4.88 -19.39
N GLN A 296 12.58 6.16 -19.38
CA GLN A 296 13.45 6.70 -18.33
C GLN A 296 12.88 6.52 -16.92
N LEU A 297 11.56 6.64 -16.76
CA LEU A 297 10.88 6.45 -15.48
C LEU A 297 10.86 4.97 -15.09
N LEU A 298 10.55 4.07 -16.02
CA LEU A 298 10.60 2.62 -15.78
C LEU A 298 12.02 2.17 -15.43
N ASP A 299 13.03 2.67 -16.13
CA ASP A 299 14.44 2.40 -15.82
C ASP A 299 14.83 2.92 -14.41
N ARG A 300 14.19 3.99 -13.91
CA ARG A 300 14.38 4.42 -12.52
C ARG A 300 13.81 3.40 -11.54
N SER A 301 12.62 2.86 -11.82
CA SER A 301 11.95 1.84 -10.99
C SER A 301 12.65 0.48 -11.02
N LEU A 302 13.45 0.19 -12.06
CA LEU A 302 14.22 -1.05 -12.18
C LEU A 302 15.64 -0.97 -11.57
N ARG A 303 16.18 0.23 -11.41
CA ARG A 303 17.55 0.39 -10.89
C ARG A 303 17.65 0.02 -9.41
N LYS A 304 18.24 -1.14 -9.13
CA LYS A 304 18.87 -1.43 -7.84
C LYS A 304 20.11 -0.55 -7.73
N ARG A 305 20.02 0.63 -7.13
CA ARG A 305 21.24 1.32 -6.73
C ARG A 305 21.85 0.50 -5.60
N ALA A 306 22.90 -0.26 -5.91
CA ALA A 306 23.74 -0.85 -4.89
C ALA A 306 24.19 0.30 -3.98
N SER A 307 23.90 0.18 -2.68
CA SER A 307 24.58 1.00 -1.69
C SER A 307 26.08 0.78 -1.94
N SER A 308 26.78 1.83 -2.32
CA SER A 308 28.23 1.78 -2.40
C SER A 308 28.72 1.31 -1.04
N CYS A 309 29.34 0.13 -0.99
CA CYS A 309 30.02 -0.36 0.19
C CYS A 309 31.28 0.50 0.37
N GLY A 310 31.09 1.71 0.93
CA GLY A 310 32.13 2.64 1.32
C GLY A 310 32.06 2.82 2.82
N LYS A 311 33.14 2.43 3.51
CA LYS A 311 33.31 2.61 4.95
C LYS A 311 32.99 4.04 5.38
N GLY A 312 32.08 4.18 6.35
CA GLY A 312 32.01 5.34 7.23
C GLY A 312 30.90 6.35 6.90
N GLY A 313 30.06 6.62 7.91
CA GLY A 313 29.06 7.69 7.92
C GLY A 313 27.68 7.21 7.51
N GLY A 314 26.70 7.40 8.40
CA GLY A 314 25.29 7.09 8.15
C GLY A 314 24.79 7.81 6.89
N MET A 315 24.79 7.09 5.78
CA MET A 315 24.27 7.56 4.51
C MET A 315 22.85 7.05 4.40
N GLU A 316 21.91 7.99 4.40
CA GLU A 316 20.49 7.81 4.14
C GLU A 316 20.32 6.83 2.97
N LEU A 317 19.95 5.59 3.29
CA LEU A 317 19.83 4.52 2.32
C LEU A 317 18.67 4.91 1.42
N GLU A 318 18.96 5.43 0.22
CA GLU A 318 17.95 5.63 -0.81
C GLU A 318 17.15 4.32 -0.92
N PRO A 319 15.85 4.33 -0.59
CA PRO A 319 15.14 3.07 -0.47
C PRO A 319 15.15 2.33 -1.82
N CYS A 320 15.22 1.01 -1.82
CA CYS A 320 15.22 0.24 -3.07
C CYS A 320 13.79 -0.09 -3.48
N PRO A 321 13.46 -0.10 -4.78
CA PRO A 321 12.14 -0.51 -5.24
C PRO A 321 11.85 -1.94 -4.77
N THR A 322 10.63 -2.18 -4.33
CA THR A 322 10.16 -3.49 -3.87
C THR A 322 10.20 -4.51 -5.01
N ARG A 323 10.20 -5.80 -4.69
CA ARG A 323 10.15 -6.85 -5.74
C ARG A 323 8.89 -6.74 -6.58
N ARG A 324 7.77 -6.36 -5.97
CA ARG A 324 6.50 -6.12 -6.67
C ARG A 324 6.62 -4.98 -7.67
N GLU A 325 7.13 -3.82 -7.26
CA GLU A 325 7.29 -2.67 -8.15
C GLU A 325 8.24 -2.96 -9.32
N GLN A 326 9.29 -3.73 -9.08
CA GLN A 326 10.20 -4.19 -10.12
C GLN A 326 9.46 -5.09 -11.13
N ALA A 327 8.69 -6.07 -10.66
CA ALA A 327 7.90 -6.94 -11.53
C ALA A 327 6.86 -6.14 -12.34
N GLU A 328 6.17 -5.20 -11.72
CA GLU A 328 5.21 -4.30 -12.38
C GLU A 328 5.90 -3.42 -13.44
N ALA A 329 7.07 -2.85 -13.13
CA ALA A 329 7.84 -2.07 -14.09
C ALA A 329 8.30 -2.90 -15.30
N LEU A 330 8.72 -4.15 -15.08
CA LEU A 330 9.09 -5.08 -16.16
C LEU A 330 7.88 -5.43 -17.04
N LEU A 331 6.72 -5.71 -16.45
CA LEU A 331 5.48 -5.96 -17.18
C LEU A 331 5.07 -4.73 -18.00
N LEU A 332 5.02 -3.54 -17.40
CA LEU A 332 4.67 -2.31 -18.12
C LEU A 332 5.64 -2.03 -19.28
N ALA A 333 6.94 -2.20 -19.05
CA ALA A 333 7.95 -1.98 -20.08
C ALA A 333 7.82 -2.99 -21.23
N SER A 334 7.66 -4.27 -20.91
CA SER A 334 7.58 -5.34 -21.91
C SER A 334 6.31 -5.27 -22.77
N CYS A 335 5.19 -4.89 -22.17
CA CYS A 335 3.88 -4.81 -22.84
C CYS A 335 3.69 -3.53 -23.67
N TYR A 336 4.18 -2.38 -23.17
CA TYR A 336 3.77 -1.08 -23.70
C TYR A 336 4.90 -0.25 -24.33
N LEU A 337 6.17 -0.61 -24.16
CA LEU A 337 7.24 0.11 -24.88
C LEU A 337 7.34 -0.38 -26.34
N PRO A 338 7.49 0.56 -27.31
CA PRO A 338 7.68 0.18 -28.70
C PRO A 338 8.98 -0.61 -28.92
N PRO A 339 9.03 -1.52 -29.92
CA PRO A 339 10.21 -2.37 -30.16
C PRO A 339 11.52 -1.61 -30.36
N CYS A 340 11.49 -0.41 -30.96
CA CYS A 340 12.68 0.42 -31.17
C CYS A 340 13.31 0.97 -29.87
N PHE A 341 12.58 0.93 -28.75
CA PHE A 341 13.11 1.30 -27.43
C PHE A 341 13.71 0.11 -26.68
N LEU A 342 13.62 -1.10 -27.26
CA LEU A 342 14.26 -2.30 -26.76
C LEU A 342 15.58 -2.50 -27.53
N SER A 343 16.67 -2.15 -26.86
CA SER A 343 18.03 -2.09 -27.39
C SER A 343 18.59 -3.41 -27.95
N VAL A 344 18.06 -4.57 -27.53
CA VAL A 344 18.62 -5.89 -27.90
C VAL A 344 17.50 -6.84 -28.37
N PRO A 345 17.70 -7.58 -29.48
CA PRO A 345 16.81 -8.68 -29.86
C PRO A 345 16.61 -9.65 -28.69
N GLY A 346 15.36 -9.95 -28.34
CA GLY A 346 15.04 -10.81 -27.19
C GLY A 346 15.01 -10.11 -25.84
N GLN A 347 15.33 -8.81 -25.73
CA GLN A 347 15.22 -8.06 -24.46
C GLN A 347 13.82 -8.13 -23.87
N ARG A 348 12.76 -8.06 -24.70
CA ARG A 348 11.36 -8.22 -24.24
C ARG A 348 11.13 -9.55 -23.53
N VAL A 349 11.64 -10.63 -24.13
CA VAL A 349 11.51 -12.00 -23.58
C VAL A 349 12.29 -12.10 -22.28
N GLY A 350 13.50 -11.53 -22.21
CA GLY A 350 14.30 -11.47 -20.99
C GLY A 350 13.59 -10.72 -19.85
N MET A 351 12.99 -9.57 -20.13
CA MET A 351 12.23 -8.79 -19.15
C MET A 351 10.99 -9.54 -18.64
N LEU A 352 10.26 -10.21 -19.54
CA LEU A 352 9.11 -11.03 -19.17
C LEU A 352 9.53 -12.25 -18.34
N ALA A 353 10.61 -12.95 -18.70
CA ALA A 353 11.13 -14.06 -17.92
C ALA A 353 11.62 -13.63 -16.53
N GLU A 354 12.22 -12.45 -16.42
CA GLU A 354 12.58 -11.88 -15.11
C GLU A 354 11.32 -11.54 -14.29
N ALA A 355 10.30 -10.94 -14.91
CA ALA A 355 9.02 -10.66 -14.26
C ALA A 355 8.34 -11.96 -13.78
N GLU A 356 8.29 -12.99 -14.62
CA GLU A 356 7.75 -14.32 -14.29
C GLU A 356 8.40 -14.87 -13.02
N ARG A 357 9.74 -14.92 -12.98
CA ARG A 357 10.49 -15.39 -11.80
C ARG A 357 10.20 -14.57 -10.55
N MET A 358 9.96 -13.27 -10.69
CA MET A 358 9.62 -12.41 -9.55
C MET A 358 8.19 -12.65 -9.06
N LEU A 359 7.23 -12.81 -9.97
CA LEU A 359 5.83 -13.06 -9.66
C LEU A 359 5.61 -14.44 -9.01
N GLU A 360 6.34 -15.45 -9.49
CA GLU A 360 6.34 -16.79 -8.88
C GLU A 360 6.77 -16.73 -7.40
N LYS A 361 7.85 -16.00 -7.11
CA LYS A 361 8.33 -15.79 -5.73
C LYS A 361 7.39 -14.94 -4.87
N LEU A 362 6.54 -14.13 -5.48
CA LEU A 362 5.56 -13.29 -4.81
C LEU A 362 4.20 -13.99 -4.65
N GLY A 363 4.01 -15.19 -5.22
CA GLY A 363 2.73 -15.91 -5.19
C GLY A 363 1.63 -15.24 -6.03
N ASP A 364 1.96 -14.39 -6.99
CA ASP A 364 0.97 -13.70 -7.82
C ASP A 364 0.55 -14.55 -9.02
N HIS A 365 -0.25 -15.59 -8.75
CA HIS A 365 -0.64 -16.58 -9.76
C HIS A 365 -1.35 -15.98 -10.98
N ARG A 366 -2.11 -14.90 -10.78
CA ARG A 366 -2.84 -14.24 -11.87
C ARG A 366 -1.90 -13.54 -12.83
N LEU A 367 -1.05 -12.63 -12.34
CA LEU A 367 -0.10 -11.93 -13.20
C LEU A 367 0.96 -12.89 -13.75
N LEU A 368 1.31 -13.93 -13.01
CA LEU A 368 2.19 -15.00 -13.46
C LEU A 368 1.62 -15.71 -14.70
N TYR A 369 0.35 -16.13 -14.64
CA TYR A 369 -0.33 -16.75 -15.78
C TYR A 369 -0.37 -15.81 -16.99
N ASP A 370 -0.73 -14.54 -16.79
CA ASP A 370 -0.75 -13.55 -17.87
C ASP A 370 0.65 -13.37 -18.49
N CYS A 371 1.70 -13.34 -17.67
CA CYS A 371 3.09 -13.26 -18.10
C CYS A 371 3.52 -14.47 -18.95
N GLN A 372 3.18 -15.68 -18.50
CA GLN A 372 3.44 -16.93 -19.22
C GLN A 372 2.73 -16.98 -20.57
N GLN A 373 1.47 -16.54 -20.64
CA GLN A 373 0.73 -16.47 -21.90
C GLN A 373 1.40 -15.49 -22.89
N MET A 374 1.94 -14.38 -22.41
CA MET A 374 2.69 -13.44 -23.25
C MET A 374 4.02 -14.03 -23.75
N LEU A 375 4.74 -14.76 -22.90
CA LEU A 375 5.98 -15.45 -23.29
C LEU A 375 5.73 -16.49 -24.38
N LEU A 376 4.68 -17.32 -24.24
CA LEU A 376 4.31 -18.33 -25.23
C LEU A 376 3.98 -17.70 -26.60
N ARG A 377 3.27 -16.57 -26.62
CA ARG A 377 2.93 -15.85 -27.86
C ARG A 377 4.17 -15.29 -28.57
N LEU A 378 5.17 -14.85 -27.81
CA LEU A 378 6.44 -14.36 -28.39
C LEU A 378 7.33 -15.51 -28.88
N GLY A 379 7.31 -16.67 -28.21
CA GLY A 379 8.05 -17.86 -28.61
C GLY A 379 7.46 -18.60 -29.82
N GLY A 380 6.14 -18.50 -30.04
CA GLY A 380 5.47 -19.13 -31.19
C GLY A 380 5.74 -18.48 -32.55
N GLY A 381 6.39 -17.31 -32.59
CA GLY A 381 6.69 -16.55 -33.82
C GLY A 381 7.96 -16.98 -34.57
N THR A 382 8.77 -17.88 -34.01
CA THR A 382 9.96 -18.44 -34.67
C THR A 382 9.64 -19.77 -35.36
N THR A 383 8.76 -19.76 -36.36
CA THR A 383 8.80 -20.81 -37.38
C THR A 383 9.88 -20.44 -38.39
N VAL A 384 11.00 -21.15 -38.25
CA VAL A 384 12.13 -21.26 -39.18
C VAL A 384 11.63 -21.31 -40.63
N THR A 385 11.82 -20.23 -41.39
CA THR A 385 11.91 -20.32 -42.86
C THR A 385 13.34 -20.74 -43.18
N SER A 386 13.62 -22.04 -43.10
CA SER A 386 14.78 -22.60 -43.78
C SER A 386 14.44 -22.70 -45.27
N SER A 387 15.14 -21.90 -46.06
CA SER A 387 15.15 -21.95 -47.53
C SER A 387 15.71 -23.27 -48.05
#